data_AF-A0A8D8A9L7-F1
#
_entry.id   AF-A0A8D8A9L7-F1
#
_cell.length_a   1.000
_cell.length_b   1.000
_cell.length_c   1.000
_cell.angle_alpha   90.00
_cell.angle_beta   90.00
_cell.angle_gamma   90.00
#
_symmetry.space_group_name_H-M   'P 1'
#
loop_
_entity.id
_entity.type
_entity.pdbx_description
1 polymer ?
#
loop_
_entity_poly.entity_id
_entity_poly.type
_entity_poly.pdbx_seq_one_letter_code
_entity_poly.pdbx_strand_id
1 'polypeptide(L)'
;ALVNKNDGMEVHYGGVPQKGDVEDHLKAFEEVLDKQVQKDFTGIGVIDFEMWRPIYRHNFGLLKVYKNYSEEIVKEEHPDYSSKELEKEAAKQYEPAAKDFMSRTLELAKRLRPDASWGYYAFPYCFNINGAKDGKEDCAKQIQDENDQLQSWLFNEVKIIFPAVYLQTNL
;
A
#
# COMPACT_ATOMS: atom_id res chain seq x y z
N ALA A 1 -9.99 -4.86 2.24
CA ALA A 1 -10.17 -4.07 1.00
C ALA A 1 -11.60 -3.54 0.90
N LEU A 2 -11.78 -2.36 0.32
CA LEU A 2 -13.09 -1.79 0.02
C LEU A 2 -13.41 -2.05 -1.45
N VAL A 3 -14.56 -2.65 -1.73
CA VAL A 3 -14.96 -3.02 -3.10
C VAL A 3 -16.24 -2.26 -3.46
N ASN A 4 -16.20 -1.50 -4.56
CA ASN A 4 -17.37 -0.78 -5.04
C ASN A 4 -18.24 -1.73 -5.88
N LYS A 5 -19.46 -2.01 -5.40
CA LYS A 5 -20.50 -2.77 -6.10
C LYS A 5 -21.64 -1.85 -6.53
N ASN A 6 -22.48 -2.31 -7.46
CA ASN A 6 -23.62 -1.55 -7.99
C ASN A 6 -24.62 -1.10 -6.90
N ASP A 7 -24.61 -1.74 -5.74
CA ASP A 7 -25.50 -1.53 -4.58
C ASP A 7 -24.81 -0.86 -3.36
N GLY A 8 -23.52 -0.55 -3.45
CA GLY A 8 -22.79 0.13 -2.38
C GLY A 8 -21.35 -0.35 -2.20
N MET A 9 -20.69 0.17 -1.15
CA MET A 9 -19.33 -0.21 -0.80
C MET A 9 -19.35 -1.43 0.13
N GLU A 10 -18.73 -2.52 -0.31
CA GLU A 10 -18.58 -3.74 0.49
C GLU A 10 -17.22 -3.76 1.19
N VAL A 11 -17.25 -4.11 2.48
CA VAL A 11 -16.06 -4.18 3.34
C VAL A 11 -15.57 -5.62 3.40
N HIS A 12 -14.42 -5.89 2.78
CA HIS A 12 -13.75 -7.19 2.83
C HIS A 12 -12.58 -7.15 3.81
N TYR A 13 -12.46 -8.14 4.69
CA TYR A 13 -11.33 -8.28 5.63
C TYR A 13 -11.00 -6.96 6.36
N GLY A 14 -12.02 -6.31 6.92
CA GLY A 14 -11.89 -5.03 7.64
C GLY A 14 -11.83 -3.78 6.77
N GLY A 15 -11.72 -3.89 5.44
CA GLY A 15 -11.72 -2.75 4.52
C GLY A 15 -10.37 -2.05 4.45
N VAL A 16 -9.88 -1.56 5.58
CA VAL A 16 -8.64 -0.81 5.84
C VAL A 16 -7.70 -1.60 6.75
N PRO A 17 -6.37 -1.37 6.69
CA PRO A 17 -5.40 -2.19 7.41
C PRO A 17 -5.59 -2.18 8.94
N GLN A 18 -5.98 -1.05 9.55
CA GLN A 18 -6.17 -0.96 11.00
C GLN A 18 -7.38 -1.73 11.56
N LYS A 19 -8.22 -2.30 10.70
CA LYS A 19 -9.32 -3.20 11.07
C LYS A 19 -9.16 -4.61 10.47
N GLY A 20 -8.06 -4.87 9.76
CA GLY A 20 -7.75 -6.18 9.20
C GLY A 20 -6.98 -7.07 10.19
N ASP A 21 -7.10 -8.39 10.01
CA ASP A 21 -6.27 -9.36 10.73
C ASP A 21 -5.06 -9.74 9.87
N VAL A 22 -3.87 -9.33 10.33
CA VAL A 22 -2.61 -9.59 9.63
C VAL A 22 -2.20 -11.06 9.67
N GLU A 23 -2.55 -11.81 10.73
CA GLU A 23 -2.18 -13.22 10.84
C GLU A 23 -2.96 -14.07 9.84
N ASP A 24 -4.26 -13.78 9.68
CA ASP A 24 -5.09 -14.47 8.70
C ASP A 24 -4.68 -14.13 7.27
N HIS A 25 -4.28 -12.88 7.02
CA HIS A 25 -3.67 -12.49 5.74
C HIS A 25 -2.38 -13.26 5.45
N LEU A 26 -1.47 -13.38 6.42
CA LEU A 26 -0.20 -14.08 6.23
C LEU A 26 -0.37 -15.58 5.96
N LYS A 27 -1.33 -16.23 6.64
CA LYS A 27 -1.68 -17.63 6.34
C LYS A 27 -2.19 -17.77 4.90
N ALA A 28 -3.11 -16.90 4.49
CA ALA A 28 -3.65 -16.91 3.13
C ALA A 28 -2.55 -16.63 2.08
N PHE A 29 -1.64 -15.71 2.36
CA PHE A 29 -0.50 -15.41 1.50
C PHE A 29 0.44 -16.62 1.34
N GLU A 30 0.79 -17.30 2.44
CA GLU A 30 1.63 -18.51 2.41
C GLU A 30 0.99 -19.60 1.55
N GLU A 31 -0.32 -19.85 1.71
CA GLU A 31 -1.04 -20.82 0.89
C GLU A 31 -1.03 -20.47 -0.61
N VAL A 32 -1.18 -19.20 -0.97
CA VAL A 32 -1.12 -18.75 -2.36
C VAL A 32 0.29 -18.88 -2.91
N LEU A 33 1.30 -18.47 -2.14
CA LEU A 33 2.70 -18.54 -2.54
C LEU A 33 3.14 -19.98 -2.79
N ASP A 34 2.75 -20.91 -1.93
CA ASP A 34 3.08 -22.34 -2.09
C ASP A 34 2.40 -22.98 -3.31
N LYS A 35 1.24 -22.46 -3.73
CA LYS A 35 0.56 -22.91 -4.96
C LYS A 35 1.17 -22.31 -6.23
N GLN A 36 1.73 -21.10 -6.15
CA GLN A 36 2.14 -20.34 -7.33
C GLN A 36 3.65 -20.37 -7.61
N VAL A 37 4.47 -20.55 -6.58
CA VAL A 37 5.93 -20.38 -6.67
C VAL A 37 6.64 -21.61 -6.11
N GLN A 38 7.55 -22.20 -6.89
CA GLN A 38 8.35 -23.36 -6.47
C GLN A 38 9.23 -23.05 -5.26
N LYS A 39 9.49 -24.03 -4.38
CA LYS A 39 10.22 -23.83 -3.10
C LYS A 39 11.67 -23.37 -3.29
N ASP A 40 12.30 -23.82 -4.36
CA ASP A 40 13.66 -23.49 -4.79
C ASP A 40 13.71 -22.34 -5.80
N PHE A 41 12.64 -21.54 -5.90
CA PHE A 41 12.60 -20.40 -6.80
C PHE A 41 13.70 -19.38 -6.46
N THR A 42 14.52 -19.06 -7.47
CA THR A 42 15.65 -18.12 -7.37
C THR A 42 15.45 -16.85 -8.21
N GLY A 43 14.27 -16.70 -8.81
CA GLY A 43 13.95 -15.61 -9.73
C GLY A 43 13.50 -14.33 -9.04
N ILE A 44 12.79 -13.51 -9.82
CA ILE A 44 12.22 -12.24 -9.38
C ILE A 44 10.77 -12.48 -8.95
N GLY A 45 10.48 -12.21 -7.67
CA GLY A 45 9.13 -12.25 -7.12
C GLY A 45 8.55 -10.85 -7.01
N VAL A 46 7.40 -10.63 -7.64
CA VAL A 46 6.70 -9.34 -7.61
C VAL A 46 5.40 -9.50 -6.84
N ILE A 47 5.24 -8.76 -5.75
CA ILE A 47 3.98 -8.67 -5.02
C ILE A 47 3.19 -7.51 -5.60
N ASP A 48 2.14 -7.84 -6.35
CA ASP A 48 1.26 -6.86 -6.97
C ASP A 48 0.09 -6.53 -6.03
N PHE A 49 0.25 -5.47 -5.26
CA PHE A 49 -0.73 -5.00 -4.29
C PHE A 49 -1.01 -3.52 -4.48
N GLU A 50 -2.17 -3.20 -5.07
CA GLU A 50 -2.52 -1.83 -5.48
C GLU A 50 -3.79 -1.28 -4.79
N MET A 51 -4.39 -2.06 -3.89
CA MET A 51 -5.68 -1.68 -3.29
C MET A 51 -5.55 -0.40 -2.45
N TRP A 52 -4.45 -0.22 -1.73
CA TRP A 52 -4.18 1.01 -0.97
C TRP A 52 -2.67 1.23 -0.85
N ARG A 53 -2.26 2.45 -0.48
CA ARG A 53 -0.85 2.84 -0.30
C ARG A 53 -0.52 3.02 1.19
N PRO A 54 0.69 2.67 1.64
CA PRO A 54 1.03 2.67 3.06
C PRO A 54 1.14 4.08 3.66
N ILE A 55 1.41 5.09 2.84
CA ILE A 55 1.38 6.50 3.25
C ILE A 55 -0.04 7.01 3.06
N TYR A 56 -0.68 7.43 4.16
CA TYR A 56 -2.11 7.77 4.20
C TYR A 56 -2.46 8.84 3.16
N ARG A 57 -1.59 9.86 3.03
CA ARG A 57 -1.75 10.96 2.06
C ARG A 57 -1.74 10.52 0.60
N HIS A 58 -1.09 9.41 0.28
CA HIS A 58 -0.99 8.89 -1.10
C HIS A 58 -2.29 8.23 -1.57
N ASN A 59 -3.27 8.01 -0.69
CA ASN A 59 -4.56 7.43 -1.05
C ASN A 59 -5.52 8.49 -1.62
N PHE A 60 -5.15 9.08 -2.76
CA PHE A 60 -5.96 10.05 -3.50
C PHE A 60 -6.66 9.41 -4.72
N GLY A 61 -7.49 10.18 -5.41
CA GLY A 61 -8.26 9.70 -6.56
C GLY A 61 -9.24 8.60 -6.16
N LEU A 62 -9.21 7.47 -6.86
CA LEU A 62 -10.05 6.30 -6.55
C LEU A 62 -9.74 5.70 -5.17
N LEU A 63 -8.52 5.88 -4.66
CA LEU A 63 -8.12 5.37 -3.34
C LEU A 63 -8.63 6.23 -2.17
N LYS A 64 -9.29 7.36 -2.44
CA LYS A 64 -9.83 8.24 -1.38
C LYS A 64 -10.82 7.53 -0.47
N VAL A 65 -11.47 6.46 -0.96
CA VAL A 65 -12.38 5.64 -0.15
C VAL A 65 -11.74 5.09 1.12
N TYR A 66 -10.45 4.74 1.10
CA TYR A 66 -9.73 4.24 2.27
C TYR A 66 -9.51 5.33 3.32
N LYS A 67 -9.31 6.58 2.89
CA LYS A 67 -9.25 7.74 3.79
C LYS A 67 -10.60 7.97 4.45
N ASN A 68 -11.66 8.08 3.63
CA ASN A 68 -13.01 8.34 4.11
C ASN A 68 -13.46 7.28 5.13
N TYR A 69 -13.25 5.99 4.82
CA TYR A 69 -13.64 4.91 5.72
C TYR A 69 -12.81 4.89 7.00
N SER A 70 -11.52 5.23 6.94
CA SER A 70 -10.68 5.38 8.14
C SER A 70 -11.16 6.52 9.04
N GLU A 71 -11.59 7.64 8.45
CA GLU A 71 -12.15 8.79 9.18
C GLU A 71 -13.54 8.48 9.77
N GLU A 72 -14.37 7.70 9.07
CA GLU A 72 -15.67 7.22 9.57
C GLU A 72 -15.51 6.36 10.83
N ILE A 73 -14.56 5.41 10.81
CA ILE A 73 -14.22 4.60 11.97
C ILE A 73 -13.84 5.47 13.17
N VAL A 74 -12.95 6.46 12.96
CA VAL A 74 -12.52 7.37 14.04
C VAL A 74 -13.69 8.20 14.54
N LYS A 75 -14.59 8.63 13.64
CA LYS A 75 -15.76 9.44 13.99
C LYS A 75 -16.78 8.68 14.84
N GLU A 76 -16.91 7.36 14.65
CA GLU A 76 -17.74 6.53 15.52
C GLU A 76 -17.23 6.52 16.97
N GLU A 77 -15.91 6.53 17.15
CA GLU A 77 -15.24 6.53 18.46
C GLU A 77 -15.12 7.96 19.06
N HIS A 78 -15.03 8.98 18.19
CA HIS A 78 -14.83 10.38 18.55
C HIS A 78 -15.78 11.33 17.78
N PRO A 79 -17.09 11.36 18.12
CA PRO A 79 -18.09 12.13 17.35
C PRO A 79 -17.85 13.65 17.34
N ASP A 80 -17.17 14.18 18.37
CA ASP A 80 -16.92 15.60 18.56
C ASP A 80 -15.65 16.12 17.86
N TYR A 81 -14.84 15.23 17.26
CA TYR A 81 -13.62 15.64 16.56
C TYR A 81 -13.94 16.48 15.31
N SER A 82 -13.16 17.55 15.13
CA SER A 82 -13.15 18.30 13.87
C SER A 82 -12.60 17.44 12.72
N SER A 83 -12.89 17.82 11.47
CA SER A 83 -12.38 17.09 10.30
C SER A 83 -10.85 16.93 10.30
N LYS A 84 -10.11 17.92 10.81
CA LYS A 84 -8.65 17.87 10.90
C LYS A 84 -8.16 16.88 11.97
N GLU A 85 -8.90 16.77 13.07
CA GLU A 85 -8.61 15.80 14.13
C GLU A 85 -8.92 14.38 13.67
N LEU A 86 -10.05 14.19 12.95
CA LEU A 86 -10.40 12.92 12.31
C LEU A 86 -9.31 12.47 11.33
N GLU A 87 -8.89 13.33 10.40
CA GLU A 87 -7.85 13.00 9.42
C GLU A 87 -6.54 12.61 10.10
N LYS A 88 -6.14 13.35 11.14
CA LYS A 88 -4.90 13.10 11.89
C LYS A 88 -4.94 11.77 12.63
N GLU A 89 -6.02 11.48 13.34
CA GLU A 89 -6.14 10.23 14.09
C GLU A 89 -6.32 9.03 13.15
N ALA A 90 -7.05 9.19 12.04
CA ALA A 90 -7.19 8.16 11.01
C ALA A 90 -5.83 7.79 10.41
N ALA A 91 -5.00 8.78 10.03
CA ALA A 91 -3.65 8.53 9.54
C ALA A 91 -2.78 7.80 10.58
N LYS A 92 -2.87 8.22 11.84
CA LYS A 92 -2.10 7.64 12.96
C LYS A 92 -2.46 6.18 13.23
N GLN A 93 -3.71 5.77 13.02
CA GLN A 93 -4.11 4.36 13.11
C GLN A 93 -3.76 3.57 11.84
N TYR A 94 -3.94 4.19 10.67
CA TYR A 94 -3.78 3.54 9.37
C TYR A 94 -2.33 3.19 9.04
N GLU A 95 -1.39 4.13 9.13
CA GLU A 95 -0.03 3.94 8.60
C GLU A 95 0.77 2.84 9.31
N PRO A 96 0.72 2.69 10.66
CA PRO A 96 1.38 1.58 11.34
C PRO A 96 0.83 0.22 10.91
N ALA A 97 -0.49 0.09 10.77
CA ALA A 97 -1.12 -1.14 10.32
C ALA A 97 -0.78 -1.43 8.85
N ALA A 98 -0.82 -0.42 7.98
CA ALA A 98 -0.45 -0.57 6.57
C ALA A 98 1.00 -1.03 6.41
N LYS A 99 1.92 -0.45 7.20
CA LYS A 99 3.30 -0.90 7.32
C LYS A 99 3.38 -2.36 7.75
N ASP A 100 2.69 -2.75 8.83
CA ASP A 100 2.74 -4.11 9.38
C ASP A 100 2.34 -5.17 8.35
N PHE A 101 1.20 -4.95 7.67
CA PHE A 101 0.75 -5.82 6.58
C PHE A 101 1.81 -5.95 5.48
N MET A 102 2.34 -4.83 5.00
CA MET A 102 3.28 -4.85 3.88
C MET A 102 4.64 -5.47 4.25
N SER A 103 5.21 -5.09 5.40
CA SER A 103 6.53 -5.54 5.83
C SER A 103 6.52 -7.03 6.18
N ARG A 104 5.49 -7.50 6.91
CA ARG A 104 5.40 -8.91 7.31
C ARG A 104 5.13 -9.83 6.12
N THR A 105 4.36 -9.37 5.13
CA THR A 105 4.15 -10.11 3.88
C THR A 105 5.46 -10.25 3.10
N LEU A 106 6.24 -9.17 3.01
CA LEU A 106 7.55 -9.19 2.34
C LEU A 106 8.54 -10.10 3.08
N GLU A 107 8.60 -10.00 4.40
CA GLU A 107 9.43 -10.86 5.25
C GLU A 107 9.05 -12.34 5.07
N LEU A 108 7.75 -12.64 5.05
CA LEU A 108 7.25 -14.00 4.83
C LEU A 108 7.65 -14.53 3.45
N ALA A 109 7.50 -13.74 2.39
CA ALA A 109 7.92 -14.12 1.04
C ALA A 109 9.43 -14.44 0.98
N LYS A 110 10.26 -13.57 1.57
CA LYS A 110 11.72 -13.78 1.69
C LYS A 110 12.05 -15.03 2.50
N ARG A 111 11.36 -15.26 3.63
CA ARG A 111 11.59 -16.44 4.49
C ARG A 111 11.25 -17.74 3.76
N LEU A 112 10.17 -17.76 2.99
CA LEU A 112 9.69 -18.94 2.30
C LEU A 112 10.40 -19.21 0.97
N ARG A 113 10.96 -18.18 0.33
CA ARG A 113 11.73 -18.26 -0.92
C ARG A 113 13.01 -17.41 -0.80
N PRO A 114 14.00 -17.85 0.00
CA PRO A 114 15.16 -17.04 0.40
C PRO A 114 16.11 -16.67 -0.74
N ASP A 115 16.16 -17.50 -1.78
CA ASP A 115 17.04 -17.29 -2.93
C ASP A 115 16.41 -16.38 -4.01
N ALA A 116 15.12 -16.07 -3.89
CA ALA A 116 14.43 -15.13 -4.77
C ALA A 116 14.69 -13.67 -4.37
N SER A 117 14.53 -12.77 -5.34
CA SER A 117 14.54 -11.32 -5.11
C SER A 117 13.11 -10.79 -5.13
N TRP A 118 12.61 -10.35 -3.98
CA TRP A 118 11.25 -9.86 -3.78
C TRP A 118 11.16 -8.34 -3.78
N GLY A 119 10.01 -7.82 -4.22
CA GLY A 119 9.63 -6.43 -4.06
C GLY A 119 8.16 -6.19 -4.44
N TYR A 120 7.64 -5.02 -4.07
CA TYR A 120 6.28 -4.60 -4.44
C TYR A 120 6.28 -3.89 -5.79
N TYR A 121 5.30 -4.23 -6.61
CA TYR A 121 5.01 -3.49 -7.84
C TYR A 121 4.70 -2.00 -7.55
N ALA A 122 5.07 -1.14 -8.50
CA ALA A 122 4.91 0.31 -8.51
C ALA A 122 5.74 1.13 -7.50
N PHE A 123 6.46 0.50 -6.55
CA PHE A 123 7.30 1.23 -5.60
C PHE A 123 8.74 1.43 -6.11
N PRO A 124 9.36 2.60 -5.86
CA PRO A 124 8.78 3.82 -5.26
C PRO A 124 7.84 4.57 -6.22
N TYR A 125 6.84 5.24 -5.65
CA TYR A 125 5.99 6.15 -6.42
C TYR A 125 6.67 7.50 -6.66
N CYS A 126 6.41 8.10 -7.82
CA CYS A 126 6.89 9.44 -8.19
C CYS A 126 5.77 10.47 -8.37
N PHE A 127 4.62 10.02 -8.93
CA PHE A 127 3.46 10.84 -9.26
C PHE A 127 3.74 12.06 -10.17
N ASN A 128 4.85 12.03 -10.91
CA ASN A 128 5.20 13.01 -11.94
C ASN A 128 4.27 12.87 -13.16
N ILE A 129 4.12 13.95 -13.93
CA ILE A 129 3.39 13.98 -15.23
C ILE A 129 1.93 13.45 -15.17
N ASN A 130 1.30 13.43 -13.99
CA ASN A 130 -0.09 12.97 -13.79
C ASN A 130 -1.12 14.00 -14.28
N GLY A 131 -1.15 14.27 -15.60
CA GLY A 131 -2.04 15.27 -16.21
C GLY A 131 -1.63 16.73 -15.93
N ALA A 132 -0.43 16.94 -15.39
CA ALA A 132 0.10 18.27 -15.12
C ALA A 132 0.58 18.93 -16.42
N LYS A 133 0.00 20.10 -16.75
CA LYS A 133 0.36 20.89 -17.94
C LYS A 133 1.80 21.45 -17.90
N ASP A 134 2.46 21.42 -16.75
CA ASP A 134 3.80 21.99 -16.59
C ASP A 134 4.93 21.05 -16.99
N GLY A 135 4.62 19.79 -17.34
CA GLY A 135 5.58 18.83 -17.92
C GLY A 135 6.73 18.47 -16.98
N LYS A 136 6.57 18.63 -15.67
CA LYS A 136 7.64 18.31 -14.72
C LYS A 136 7.86 16.80 -14.61
N GLU A 137 9.06 16.39 -15.01
CA GLU A 137 9.51 15.02 -14.98
C GLU A 137 10.01 14.60 -13.59
N ASP A 138 10.49 15.54 -12.76
CA ASP A 138 10.97 15.23 -11.42
C ASP A 138 9.83 14.90 -10.45
N CYS A 139 10.06 13.91 -9.58
CA CYS A 139 9.19 13.67 -8.43
C CYS A 139 9.25 14.88 -7.49
N ALA A 140 8.11 15.37 -7.02
CA ALA A 140 8.08 16.49 -6.07
C ALA A 140 8.88 16.17 -4.80
N LYS A 141 9.58 17.15 -4.22
CA LYS A 141 10.44 16.97 -3.04
C LYS A 141 9.70 16.28 -1.88
N GLN A 142 8.44 16.62 -1.64
CA GLN A 142 7.61 15.97 -0.62
C GLN A 142 7.43 14.46 -0.87
N ILE A 143 7.30 14.03 -2.14
CA ILE A 143 7.18 12.60 -2.49
C ILE A 143 8.51 11.89 -2.24
N GLN A 144 9.64 12.55 -2.54
CA GLN A 144 10.96 12.00 -2.22
C GLN A 144 11.14 11.83 -0.70
N ASP A 145 10.78 12.85 0.09
CA ASP A 145 10.86 12.79 1.57
C ASP A 145 9.96 11.71 2.17
N GLU A 146 8.83 11.43 1.53
CA GLU A 146 7.91 10.36 1.92
C GLU A 146 8.42 8.98 1.51
N ASN A 147 9.05 8.84 0.35
CA ASN A 147 9.77 7.63 -0.02
C ASN A 147 10.95 7.36 0.96
N ASP A 148 11.63 8.41 1.43
CA ASP A 148 12.71 8.28 2.42
C ASP A 148 12.21 7.69 3.75
N GLN A 149 10.95 7.96 4.13
CA GLN A 149 10.32 7.35 5.32
C GLN A 149 10.10 5.84 5.19
N LEU A 150 10.00 5.33 3.96
CA LEU A 150 9.86 3.90 3.66
C LEU A 150 11.20 3.15 3.65
N GLN A 151 12.33 3.87 3.63
CA GLN A 151 13.67 3.25 3.51
C GLN A 151 13.91 2.18 4.56
N SER A 152 13.64 2.51 5.83
CA SER A 152 13.97 1.65 6.97
C SER A 152 13.22 0.32 7.03
N TRP A 153 12.09 0.19 6.34
CA TRP A 153 11.21 -0.98 6.50
C TRP A 153 10.71 -1.60 5.19
N LEU A 154 10.90 -0.91 4.05
CA LEU A 154 10.55 -1.42 2.73
C LEU A 154 11.78 -1.50 1.82
N PHE A 155 12.45 -0.37 1.56
CA PHE A 155 13.49 -0.34 0.52
C PHE A 155 14.81 -0.98 0.96
N ASN A 156 15.21 -0.84 2.22
CA ASN A 156 16.38 -1.55 2.75
C ASN A 156 16.15 -3.07 2.86
N GLU A 157 14.90 -3.52 2.80
CA GLU A 157 14.53 -4.94 2.91
C GLU A 157 14.53 -5.67 1.56
N VAL A 158 14.63 -4.95 0.44
CA VAL A 158 14.58 -5.52 -0.92
C VAL A 158 15.92 -5.37 -1.63
N LYS A 159 16.18 -6.29 -2.57
CA LYS A 159 17.35 -6.21 -3.48
C LYS A 159 17.03 -5.50 -4.80
N ILE A 160 15.74 -5.31 -5.08
CA ILE A 160 15.21 -4.80 -6.34
C ILE A 160 13.93 -4.00 -6.08
N ILE A 161 13.70 -2.95 -6.88
CA ILE A 161 12.51 -2.09 -6.85
C ILE A 161 11.80 -2.11 -8.21
N PHE A 162 10.50 -1.84 -8.23
CA PHE A 162 9.65 -1.97 -9.42
C PHE A 162 8.82 -0.71 -9.70
N PRO A 163 9.43 0.45 -9.97
CA PRO A 163 8.67 1.65 -10.33
C PRO A 163 7.87 1.42 -11.63
N ALA A 164 6.61 1.84 -11.64
CA ALA A 164 5.74 1.74 -12.81
C ALA A 164 5.95 2.96 -13.73
N VAL A 165 6.39 2.73 -14.97
CA VAL A 165 6.76 3.78 -15.95
C VAL A 165 5.93 3.68 -17.23
N TYR A 166 4.64 3.42 -17.09
CA TYR A 166 3.74 3.35 -18.23
C TYR A 166 3.55 4.71 -18.90
N LEU A 167 3.59 4.72 -20.23
CA LEU A 167 3.41 5.92 -21.03
C LEU A 167 1.92 6.21 -21.21
N GLN A 168 1.53 7.48 -21.09
CA GLN A 168 0.19 7.95 -21.43
C GLN A 168 0.18 8.40 -22.90
N THR A 169 -0.91 8.13 -23.62
CA THR A 169 -1.03 8.48 -25.04
C THR A 169 -1.12 9.98 -25.30
N ASN A 170 -1.37 10.78 -24.25
CA ASN A 170 -1.60 12.23 -24.33
C ASN A 170 -0.49 13.03 -23.64
N LEU A 171 0.74 12.50 -23.60
CA LEU A 171 1.94 13.25 -23.24
C LEU A 171 2.24 14.34 -24.27
#